data_AF-A0A7K0QC65-F1
#
_entry.id   AF-A0A7K0QC65-F1
#
_cell.length_a   1.000
_cell.length_b   1.000
_cell.length_c   1.000
_cell.angle_alpha   90.00
_cell.angle_beta   90.00
_cell.angle_gamma   90.00
#
_symmetry.space_group_name_H-M   'P 1'
#
loop_
_entity.id
_entity.type
_entity.pdbx_description
1 polymer ?
#
loop_
_entity_poly.entity_id
_entity_poly.type
_entity_poly.pdbx_seq_one_letter_code
_entity_poly.pdbx_strand_id
1 'polypeptide(L)'
;LSDQIYKPILGALLVASGVRFIAQATHTDRPPQETIPLLAVVIGTCIGLLSGITGTGGGIFLSPLIIWLGWTTVKEASGTVAAFILCNSLAGLLGNFASTSKLPETIPLFLIAVILGALIGTQLGTTKFSHSGIKRSLGCVLIVAGFKFLMVLA
;
A
#
# COMPACT_ATOMS: atom_id res chain seq x y z
N LEU A 1 1.06 18.56 11.32
CA LEU A 1 1.54 19.28 10.11
C LEU A 1 0.35 19.98 9.49
N SER A 2 0.50 21.20 8.94
CA SER A 2 -0.55 21.78 8.11
C SER A 2 -0.81 20.85 6.92
N ASP A 3 -2.08 20.65 6.57
CA ASP A 3 -2.53 19.76 5.50
C ASP A 3 -1.87 20.10 4.14
N GLN A 4 -1.48 21.38 3.99
CA GLN A 4 -0.72 21.92 2.86
C GLN A 4 0.73 21.42 2.76
N ILE A 5 1.33 20.93 3.85
CA ILE A 5 2.73 20.43 3.86
C ILE A 5 2.75 18.90 3.79
N TYR A 6 1.80 18.25 4.48
CA TYR A 6 1.75 16.78 4.56
C TYR A 6 1.45 16.12 3.21
N LYS A 7 0.43 16.62 2.50
CA LYS A 7 -0.03 16.06 1.21
C LYS A 7 1.04 16.12 0.10
N PRO A 8 1.76 17.23 -0.13
CA PRO A 8 2.79 17.27 -1.17
C PRO A 8 4.03 16.42 -0.84
N ILE A 9 4.43 16.31 0.43
CA ILE A 9 5.52 15.40 0.84
C ILE A 9 5.14 13.95 0.52
N LEU A 10 3.91 13.54 0.88
CA LEU A 10 3.40 12.21 0.54
C LEU A 10 3.37 11.98 -0.97
N GLY A 11 2.87 12.97 -1.71
CA GLY A 11 2.77 12.90 -3.17
C GLY A 11 4.13 12.75 -3.84
N ALA A 12 5.13 13.53 -3.43
CA ALA A 12 6.49 13.42 -3.95
C ALA A 12 7.13 12.07 -3.60
N LEU A 13 6.93 11.58 -2.37
CA LEU A 13 7.46 10.28 -1.92
C LEU A 13 6.80 9.11 -2.67
N LEU A 14 5.51 9.21 -2.96
CA LEU A 14 4.74 8.27 -3.79
C LEU A 14 5.23 8.24 -5.24
N VAL A 15 5.40 9.41 -5.87
CA VAL A 15 5.92 9.50 -7.24
C VAL A 15 7.34 8.95 -7.31
N ALA A 16 8.23 9.34 -6.38
CA ALA A 16 9.60 8.82 -6.33
C ALA A 16 9.64 7.30 -6.16
N SER A 17 8.80 6.75 -5.29
CA SER A 17 8.68 5.30 -5.07
C SER A 17 8.14 4.59 -6.30
N GLY A 18 7.11 5.14 -6.96
CA GLY A 18 6.52 4.58 -8.18
C GLY A 18 7.49 4.58 -9.36
N VAL A 19 8.22 5.69 -9.58
CA VAL A 19 9.28 5.78 -10.59
C VAL A 19 10.39 4.78 -10.31
N ARG A 20 10.83 4.64 -9.04
CA ARG A 20 11.81 3.62 -8.66
C ARG A 20 11.29 2.21 -8.91
N PHE A 21 10.03 1.93 -8.62
CA PHE A 21 9.43 0.61 -8.82
C PHE A 21 9.36 0.22 -10.29
N ILE A 22 9.09 1.17 -11.18
CA ILE A 22 9.13 0.98 -12.63
C ILE A 22 10.58 0.82 -13.11
N ALA A 23 11.51 1.65 -12.62
CA ALA A 23 12.92 1.59 -12.99
C ALA A 23 13.63 0.32 -12.51
N GLN A 24 13.22 -0.23 -11.36
CA GLN A 24 13.74 -1.49 -10.79
C GLN A 24 12.90 -2.71 -11.20
N ALA A 25 11.89 -2.54 -12.07
CA ALA A 25 11.06 -3.63 -12.57
C ALA A 25 11.85 -4.71 -13.34
N THR A 26 13.06 -4.36 -13.76
CA THR A 26 14.01 -5.18 -14.53
C THR A 26 15.13 -5.78 -13.68
N HIS A 27 15.30 -5.38 -12.42
CA HIS A 27 16.33 -5.98 -11.55
C HIS A 27 15.84 -7.28 -10.93
N THR A 28 16.67 -8.31 -11.07
CA THR A 28 16.50 -9.67 -10.54
C THR A 28 16.28 -9.62 -9.03
N ASP A 29 15.25 -10.30 -8.54
CA ASP A 29 14.95 -10.39 -7.10
C ASP A 29 16.17 -10.97 -6.37
N ARG A 30 16.73 -10.21 -5.43
CA ARG A 30 17.81 -10.70 -4.55
C ARG A 30 17.22 -11.78 -3.63
N PRO A 31 17.97 -12.82 -3.26
CA PRO A 31 17.51 -13.77 -2.26
C PRO A 31 17.14 -13.01 -0.97
N PRO A 32 16.01 -13.34 -0.32
CA PRO A 32 15.57 -12.66 0.90
C PRO A 32 16.68 -12.69 1.95
N GLN A 33 16.98 -11.53 2.54
CA GLN A 33 17.88 -11.46 3.70
C GLN A 33 17.12 -11.86 4.97
N GLU A 34 17.84 -12.49 5.91
CA GLU A 34 17.27 -12.80 7.22
C GLU A 34 16.81 -11.53 7.92
N THR A 35 15.57 -11.57 8.42
CA THR A 35 14.95 -10.48 9.14
C THR A 35 15.20 -10.63 10.63
N ILE A 36 15.53 -9.53 11.30
CA ILE A 36 15.53 -9.49 12.76
C ILE A 36 14.06 -9.33 13.18
N PRO A 37 13.43 -10.34 13.81
CA PRO A 37 11.98 -10.33 14.05
C PRO A 37 11.53 -9.14 14.91
N LEU A 38 12.36 -8.74 15.88
CA LEU A 38 12.10 -7.56 16.70
C LEU A 38 12.05 -6.27 15.87
N LEU A 39 12.97 -6.11 14.93
CA LEU A 39 13.02 -4.92 14.06
C LEU A 39 11.80 -4.88 13.12
N ALA A 40 11.39 -6.03 12.58
CA ALA A 40 10.20 -6.15 11.75
C ALA A 40 8.92 -5.77 12.51
N VAL A 41 8.78 -6.21 13.76
CA VAL A 41 7.65 -5.82 14.62
C VAL A 41 7.64 -4.32 14.88
N VAL A 42 8.77 -3.74 15.31
CA VAL A 42 8.86 -2.29 15.60
C VAL A 42 8.50 -1.46 14.36
N ILE A 43 9.09 -1.79 13.21
CA ILE A 43 8.82 -1.09 11.95
C ILE A 43 7.35 -1.26 11.54
N GLY A 44 6.82 -2.49 11.60
CA GLY A 44 5.42 -2.78 11.27
C GLY A 44 4.45 -2.01 12.16
N THR A 45 4.70 -1.94 13.47
CA THR A 45 3.88 -1.18 14.42
C THR A 45 3.96 0.32 14.17
N CYS A 46 5.16 0.87 13.95
CA CYS A 46 5.31 2.30 13.65
C CYS A 46 4.60 2.69 12.35
N ILE A 47 4.78 1.91 11.28
CA ILE A 47 4.12 2.16 10.00
C ILE A 47 2.60 1.96 10.12
N GLY A 48 2.15 0.98 10.89
CA GLY A 48 0.73 0.71 11.13
C GLY A 48 0.05 1.86 11.85
N LEU A 49 0.66 2.37 12.92
CA LEU A 49 0.18 3.55 13.64
C LEU A 49 0.14 4.78 12.73
N LEU A 50 1.25 5.08 12.05
CA LEU A 50 1.33 6.23 11.14
C LEU A 50 0.25 6.13 10.06
N SER A 51 0.14 4.97 9.42
CA SER A 51 -0.88 4.71 8.40
C SER A 51 -2.30 4.81 8.92
N GLY A 52 -2.56 4.32 10.13
CA GLY A 52 -3.88 4.34 10.75
C GLY A 52 -4.33 5.77 11.00
N ILE A 53 -3.43 6.58 11.55
CA ILE A 53 -3.66 8.02 11.80
C ILE A 53 -3.86 8.77 10.49
N THR A 54 -3.10 8.42 9.44
CA THR A 54 -3.20 9.11 8.14
C THR A 54 -4.34 8.58 7.25
N GLY A 55 -4.98 7.47 7.63
CA GLY A 55 -6.08 6.86 6.86
C GLY A 55 -5.69 6.31 5.50
N THR A 56 -4.40 6.11 5.22
CA THR A 56 -3.88 5.73 3.89
C THR A 56 -3.73 4.22 3.67
N GLY A 57 -4.02 3.39 4.67
CA GLY A 57 -3.94 1.92 4.60
C GLY A 57 -2.51 1.33 4.57
N GLY A 58 -1.46 2.15 4.44
CA GLY A 58 -0.11 1.82 4.93
C GLY A 58 0.74 1.01 3.99
N GLY A 59 0.12 0.37 3.00
CA GLY A 59 0.85 -0.30 1.91
C GLY A 59 1.73 0.62 1.08
N ILE A 60 1.38 1.91 1.02
CA ILE A 60 2.19 2.95 0.36
C ILE A 60 3.58 3.08 1.00
N PHE A 61 3.68 2.92 2.32
CA PHE A 61 4.94 3.01 3.05
C PHE A 61 5.60 1.65 3.22
N LEU A 62 4.80 0.63 3.54
CA LEU A 62 5.31 -0.70 3.85
C LEU A 62 5.91 -1.37 2.61
N SER A 63 5.26 -1.26 1.44
CA SER A 63 5.68 -1.93 0.21
C SER A 63 7.10 -1.52 -0.27
N PRO A 64 7.43 -0.23 -0.44
CA PRO A 64 8.79 0.15 -0.79
C PRO A 64 9.78 -0.19 0.32
N LEU A 65 9.39 -0.11 1.59
CA LEU A 65 10.29 -0.34 2.71
C LEU A 65 10.74 -1.80 2.85
N ILE A 66 9.82 -2.77 2.79
CA ILE A 66 10.18 -4.20 2.88
C ILE A 66 10.99 -4.68 1.67
N ILE A 67 10.74 -4.07 0.51
CA ILE A 67 11.50 -4.36 -0.72
C ILE A 67 12.89 -3.73 -0.64
N TRP A 68 12.99 -2.50 -0.13
CA TRP A 68 14.28 -1.82 0.01
C TRP A 68 15.19 -2.47 1.06
N LEU A 69 14.59 -3.02 2.12
CA LEU A 69 15.27 -3.83 3.12
C LEU A 69 15.60 -5.25 2.63
N GLY A 70 15.14 -5.65 1.45
CA GLY A 70 15.43 -6.97 0.88
C GLY A 70 14.85 -8.15 1.67
N TRP A 71 13.81 -7.90 2.47
CA TRP A 71 13.22 -8.89 3.38
C TRP A 71 12.37 -9.95 2.66
N THR A 72 11.92 -9.64 1.45
CA THR A 72 11.00 -10.49 0.71
C THR A 72 11.03 -10.15 -0.78
N THR A 73 10.53 -11.06 -1.61
CA THR A 73 10.36 -10.80 -3.05
C THR A 73 9.23 -9.81 -3.30
N VAL A 74 9.21 -9.16 -4.46
CA VAL A 74 8.12 -8.21 -4.78
C VAL A 74 6.73 -8.88 -4.79
N LYS A 75 6.67 -10.16 -5.17
CA LYS A 75 5.43 -10.93 -5.20
C LYS A 75 4.88 -11.20 -3.79
N GLU A 76 5.75 -11.58 -2.88
CA GLU A 76 5.40 -11.81 -1.47
C GLU A 76 5.15 -10.49 -0.71
N ALA A 77 5.91 -9.44 -1.03
CA ALA A 77 5.67 -8.07 -0.54
C ALA A 77 4.24 -7.63 -0.85
N SER A 78 3.78 -7.85 -2.09
CA SER A 78 2.41 -7.58 -2.52
C SER A 78 1.36 -8.27 -1.64
N GLY A 79 1.53 -9.56 -1.35
CA GLY A 79 0.61 -10.31 -0.48
C GLY A 79 0.63 -9.83 0.97
N THR A 80 1.83 -9.61 1.52
CA THR A 80 2.03 -9.14 2.89
C THR A 80 1.41 -7.76 3.11
N VAL A 81 1.62 -6.85 2.14
CA VAL A 81 1.04 -5.50 2.15
C VAL A 81 -0.48 -5.54 2.07
N ALA A 82 -1.07 -6.44 1.26
CA ALA A 82 -2.52 -6.58 1.18
C ALA A 82 -3.12 -7.00 2.54
N ALA A 83 -2.52 -7.97 3.23
CA ALA A 83 -2.93 -8.37 4.57
C ALA A 83 -2.78 -7.22 5.58
N PHE A 84 -1.69 -6.47 5.50
CA PHE A 84 -1.46 -5.31 6.35
C PHE A 84 -2.50 -4.18 6.14
N ILE A 85 -2.83 -3.88 4.89
CA ILE A 85 -3.90 -2.92 4.54
C ILE A 85 -5.23 -3.39 5.13
N LEU A 86 -5.56 -4.68 4.98
CA LEU A 86 -6.80 -5.26 5.52
C LEU A 86 -6.90 -5.07 7.03
N CYS A 87 -5.85 -5.41 7.78
CA CYS A 87 -5.82 -5.25 9.24
C CYS A 87 -5.99 -3.79 9.66
N ASN A 88 -5.28 -2.84 9.02
CA ASN A 88 -5.41 -1.41 9.32
C ASN A 88 -6.79 -0.87 8.96
N SER A 89 -7.35 -1.26 7.81
CA SER A 89 -8.69 -0.85 7.40
C SER A 89 -9.76 -1.40 8.33
N LEU A 90 -9.64 -2.64 8.78
CA LEU A 90 -10.58 -3.24 9.73
C LEU A 90 -10.49 -2.53 11.09
N ALA A 91 -9.28 -2.25 11.59
CA ALA A 91 -9.10 -1.49 12.82
C ALA A 91 -9.69 -0.07 12.72
N GLY A 92 -9.45 0.61 11.59
CA GLY A 92 -10.02 1.93 11.31
C GLY A 92 -11.55 1.91 11.22
N LEU A 93 -12.13 0.89 10.59
CA LEU A 93 -13.57 0.73 10.48
C LEU A 93 -14.22 0.44 11.84
N LEU A 94 -13.63 -0.44 12.65
CA LEU A 94 -14.09 -0.73 14.01
C LEU A 94 -14.00 0.51 14.91
N GLY A 95 -12.90 1.27 14.84
CA GLY A 95 -12.75 2.52 15.58
C GLY A 95 -13.76 3.60 15.15
N ASN A 96 -14.05 3.69 13.85
CA ASN A 96 -15.09 4.58 13.34
C ASN A 96 -16.47 4.16 13.85
N PHE A 97 -16.81 2.87 13.75
CA PHE A 97 -18.09 2.34 14.23
C PHE A 97 -18.28 2.55 15.74
N ALA A 98 -17.23 2.36 16.54
CA ALA A 98 -17.27 2.65 17.98
C ALA A 98 -17.57 4.14 18.28
N SER A 99 -17.17 5.05 17.40
CA SER A 99 -17.34 6.50 17.59
C SER A 99 -18.66 7.04 17.03
N THR A 100 -19.12 6.53 15.89
CA THR A 100 -20.29 7.07 15.16
C THR A 100 -21.53 6.20 15.27
N SER A 101 -21.37 4.91 15.60
CA SER A 101 -22.42 3.87 15.64
C SER A 101 -23.31 3.80 14.38
N LYS A 102 -22.85 4.38 13.27
CA LYS A 102 -23.56 4.45 12.00
C LYS A 102 -22.60 4.11 10.88
N LEU A 103 -22.98 3.13 10.07
CA LEU A 103 -22.30 2.81 8.82
C LEU A 103 -23.02 3.51 7.66
N PRO A 104 -22.28 4.05 6.67
CA PRO A 104 -22.89 4.59 5.46
C PRO A 104 -23.70 3.53 4.72
N GLU A 105 -24.85 3.90 4.15
CA GLU A 105 -25.66 3.00 3.31
C GLU A 105 -24.93 2.55 2.03
N THR A 106 -23.81 3.20 1.67
CA THR A 106 -22.97 2.87 0.52
C THR A 106 -22.02 1.69 0.76
N ILE A 107 -21.92 1.16 1.99
CA ILE A 107 -21.05 0.01 2.33
C ILE A 107 -21.23 -1.18 1.38
N PRO A 108 -22.47 -1.65 1.06
CA PRO A 108 -22.65 -2.80 0.18
C PRO A 108 -22.07 -2.58 -1.22
N LEU A 109 -22.20 -1.36 -1.76
CA LEU A 109 -21.67 -0.99 -3.07
C LEU A 109 -20.13 -1.03 -3.07
N PHE A 110 -19.49 -0.51 -2.02
CA PHE A 110 -18.03 -0.62 -1.86
C PHE A 110 -17.59 -2.08 -1.68
N LEU A 111 -18.36 -2.88 -0.97
CA LEU A 111 -18.05 -4.29 -0.74
C LEU A 111 -18.06 -5.09 -2.05
N ILE A 112 -19.05 -4.85 -2.92
CA ILE A 112 -19.10 -5.44 -4.27
C ILE A 112 -17.90 -4.97 -5.11
N ALA A 113 -17.61 -3.67 -5.12
CA ALA A 113 -16.49 -3.12 -5.88
C ALA A 113 -15.14 -3.71 -5.43
N VAL A 114 -14.93 -3.87 -4.12
CA VAL A 114 -13.72 -4.48 -3.55
C VAL A 114 -13.63 -5.96 -3.91
N ILE A 115 -14.72 -6.73 -3.79
CA ILE A 115 -14.71 -8.16 -4.16
C ILE A 115 -14.39 -8.35 -5.63
N LEU A 116 -15.06 -7.61 -6.53
CA LEU A 116 -14.79 -7.69 -7.97
C LEU A 116 -13.36 -7.28 -8.30
N GLY A 117 -12.89 -6.17 -7.73
CA GLY A 117 -11.51 -5.72 -7.90
C GLY A 117 -10.49 -6.74 -7.40
N ALA A 118 -10.73 -7.36 -6.23
CA ALA A 118 -9.85 -8.37 -5.66
C ALA A 118 -9.82 -9.65 -6.50
N LEU A 119 -10.97 -10.13 -6.99
CA LEU A 119 -11.04 -11.31 -7.86
C LEU A 119 -10.30 -11.08 -9.18
N ILE A 120 -10.60 -9.98 -9.88
CA ILE A 120 -9.95 -9.62 -11.14
C ILE A 120 -8.46 -9.40 -10.93
N GLY A 121 -8.08 -8.65 -9.89
CA GLY A 121 -6.69 -8.37 -9.55
C GLY A 121 -5.88 -9.62 -9.22
N THR A 122 -6.45 -10.53 -8.43
CA THR A 122 -5.79 -11.80 -8.06
C THR A 122 -5.65 -12.71 -9.28
N GLN A 123 -6.69 -12.84 -10.12
CA GLN A 123 -6.62 -13.65 -11.32
C GLN A 123 -5.57 -13.11 -12.30
N LEU A 124 -5.55 -11.80 -12.56
CA LEU A 124 -4.54 -11.19 -13.44
C LEU A 124 -3.12 -11.28 -12.86
N GLY A 125 -2.97 -11.05 -11.55
CA GLY A 125 -1.70 -11.10 -10.83
C GLY A 125 -1.07 -12.50 -10.77
N THR A 126 -1.90 -13.55 -10.74
CA THR A 126 -1.43 -14.94 -10.65
C THR A 126 -1.26 -15.61 -12.02
N THR A 127 -2.08 -15.25 -13.02
CA THR A 127 -2.12 -15.97 -14.31
C THR A 127 -1.50 -15.23 -15.48
N LYS A 128 -1.57 -13.89 -15.51
CA LYS A 128 -1.15 -13.09 -16.69
C LYS A 128 0.06 -12.21 -16.47
N PHE A 129 0.31 -11.74 -15.25
CA PHE A 129 1.44 -10.84 -15.00
C PHE A 129 2.73 -11.60 -14.66
N SER A 130 3.79 -11.34 -15.43
CA SER A 130 5.16 -11.69 -15.06
C SER A 130 5.63 -10.85 -13.86
N HIS A 131 6.74 -11.23 -13.21
CA HIS A 131 7.33 -10.46 -12.09
C HIS A 131 7.51 -8.97 -12.44
N SER A 132 7.88 -8.65 -13.68
CA SER A 132 7.99 -7.27 -14.17
C SER A 132 6.64 -6.58 -14.42
N GLY A 133 5.58 -7.33 -14.75
CA GLY A 133 4.22 -6.81 -14.90
C GLY A 133 3.61 -6.34 -13.59
N ILE A 134 3.79 -7.10 -12.51
CA ILE A 134 3.36 -6.71 -11.15
C ILE A 134 4.10 -5.45 -10.70
N LYS A 135 5.42 -5.38 -10.93
CA LYS A 135 6.24 -4.20 -10.62
C LYS A 135 5.74 -2.96 -11.37
N ARG A 136 5.50 -3.06 -12.68
CA ARG A 136 4.96 -1.94 -13.47
C ARG A 136 3.57 -1.51 -13.02
N SER A 137 2.67 -2.45 -12.73
CA SER A 137 1.33 -2.14 -12.24
C SER A 137 1.36 -1.38 -10.92
N LEU A 138 2.15 -1.86 -9.93
CA LEU A 138 2.29 -1.18 -8.65
C LEU A 138 2.89 0.22 -8.83
N GLY A 139 3.92 0.35 -9.66
CA GLY A 139 4.53 1.64 -9.98
C GLY A 139 3.55 2.64 -10.59
N CYS A 140 2.72 2.22 -11.55
CA CYS A 140 1.66 3.06 -12.12
C CYS A 140 0.66 3.52 -11.07
N VAL A 141 0.19 2.61 -10.20
CA VAL A 141 -0.77 2.95 -9.13
C VAL A 141 -0.17 3.99 -8.17
N LEU A 142 1.10 3.82 -7.78
CA LEU A 142 1.81 4.76 -6.91
C LEU A 142 1.96 6.15 -7.55
N ILE A 143 2.29 6.20 -8.84
CA ILE A 143 2.41 7.46 -9.59
C ILE A 143 1.06 8.18 -9.66
N VAL A 144 -0.02 7.47 -10.03
CA VAL A 144 -1.37 8.04 -10.10
C VAL A 144 -1.82 8.55 -8.72
N ALA A 145 -1.60 7.77 -7.67
CA ALA A 145 -1.91 8.18 -6.30
C ALA A 145 -1.09 9.42 -5.89
N GLY A 146 0.21 9.44 -6.19
CA GLY A 146 1.10 10.56 -5.90
C GLY A 146 0.68 11.85 -6.61
N PHE A 147 0.35 11.77 -7.90
CA PHE A 147 -0.18 12.90 -8.65
C PHE A 147 -1.51 13.38 -8.09
N LYS A 148 -2.42 12.48 -7.70
CA LYS A 148 -3.69 12.88 -7.05
C LYS A 148 -3.44 13.66 -5.77
N PHE A 149 -2.52 13.20 -4.91
CA PHE A 149 -2.16 13.91 -3.68
C PHE A 149 -1.52 15.28 -3.93
N LEU A 150 -0.79 15.45 -5.03
CA LEU A 150 -0.23 16.75 -5.46
C LEU A 150 -1.32 17.67 -6.04
N MET A 151 -2.25 17.14 -6.85
CA MET A 151 -3.30 17.92 -7.50
C MET A 151 -4.42 18.37 -6.55
N VAL A 152 -4.70 17.64 -5.47
CA VAL A 152 -5.66 18.05 -4.43
C VAL A 152 -5.27 19.37 -3.75
N LEU A 153 -4.06 19.89 -4.02
CA LEU A 153 -3.56 21.18 -3.54
C LEU A 153 -3.81 22.36 -4.52
N ALA A 154 -4.24 22.10 -5.77
CA ALA A 154 -4.52 23.11 -6.80
C ALA A 154 -6.02 23.41 -6.89
#